data_AF-A0A0P0XMW9-F1
#
_entry.id   AF-A0A0P0XMW9-F1
#
_cell.length_a   1.000
_cell.length_b   1.000
_cell.length_c   1.000
_cell.angle_alpha   90.00
_cell.angle_beta   90.00
_cell.angle_gamma   90.00
#
_symmetry.space_group_name_H-M   'P 1'
#
loop_
_entity.id
_entity.type
_entity.pdbx_description
1 polymer ?
#
loop_
_entity_poly.entity_id
_entity_poly.type
_entity_poly.pdbx_seq_one_letter_code
_entity_poly.pdbx_strand_id
1 'polypeptide(L)'
;MIELGPFRINSDNKTLSRNEYAWNNVANVLFLESPAGVGFSYSNTSSDYDKSGDQRTANDSYIFLVNWLERFPEYKGRAFYISGESYAGHYAPQLAATILTHNMESKRMIINLQGILVGNPCLDEFKNLKGQIDYLWSHGVISDEVLANITKNCRFSPSDGKACSDAMDAFDSGNTDPYDIYGPVPGYDPCSNYYIHAYLNNPVVQKALHARVTTWLGCNGDLDSVCPLTATRYSVGDLGLAVTEPWRPWTANREVGGYVQQYTGGLVFISVRGAGHQVPYFQPEKALIVVSSFLRGALPPYVKQHVPGFLRFTGFIESPPCSMRGTPATRVVMVGTFVAASWLGWRSGNGLAMANIV
;
A
#
# COMPACT_ATOMS: atom_id res chain seq x y z
N MET A 1 8.93 -11.87 -1.41
CA MET A 1 10.28 -11.97 -2.01
C MET A 1 10.64 -10.77 -2.87
N ILE A 2 9.69 -10.05 -3.49
CA ILE A 2 10.01 -8.75 -4.11
C ILE A 2 10.05 -7.61 -3.10
N GLU A 3 9.31 -7.70 -1.99
CA GLU A 3 9.11 -6.55 -1.07
C GLU A 3 9.64 -6.80 0.37
N LEU A 4 8.80 -6.59 1.38
CA LEU A 4 9.11 -6.52 2.82
C LEU A 4 9.64 -7.80 3.50
N GLY A 5 9.77 -8.92 2.77
CA GLY A 5 10.20 -10.21 3.31
C GLY A 5 11.69 -10.29 3.65
N PRO A 6 12.13 -11.29 4.43
CA PRO A 6 13.53 -11.46 4.87
C PRO A 6 14.55 -11.64 3.74
N PHE A 7 14.09 -12.05 2.57
CA PHE A 7 14.93 -12.37 1.42
C PHE A 7 14.36 -11.80 0.12
N ARG A 8 15.26 -11.34 -0.77
CA ARG A 8 14.97 -10.99 -2.16
C ARG A 8 15.43 -12.13 -3.08
N ILE A 9 14.73 -12.33 -4.19
CA ILE A 9 15.16 -13.24 -5.26
C ILE A 9 16.23 -12.56 -6.11
N ASN A 10 17.29 -13.29 -6.47
CA ASN A 10 18.33 -12.79 -7.36
C ASN A 10 17.99 -13.08 -8.84
N SER A 11 18.62 -12.37 -9.78
CA SER A 11 18.37 -12.49 -11.22
C SER A 11 18.75 -13.85 -11.83
N ASP A 12 19.44 -14.71 -11.07
CA ASP A 12 19.73 -16.09 -11.44
C ASP A 12 18.55 -17.06 -11.25
N ASN A 13 17.41 -16.56 -10.73
CA ASN A 13 16.20 -17.29 -10.34
C ASN A 13 16.36 -18.46 -9.35
N LYS A 14 17.50 -18.54 -8.65
CA LYS A 14 17.88 -19.68 -7.81
C LYS A 14 18.37 -19.29 -6.43
N THR A 15 19.09 -18.18 -6.31
CA THR A 15 19.69 -17.74 -5.05
C THR A 15 18.90 -16.59 -4.43
N LEU A 16 18.97 -16.51 -3.10
CA LEU A 16 18.31 -15.49 -2.32
C LEU A 16 19.36 -14.59 -1.65
N SER A 17 19.13 -13.28 -1.67
CA SER A 17 19.90 -12.29 -0.91
C SER A 17 19.10 -11.83 0.33
N ARG A 18 19.78 -11.45 1.41
CA ARG A 18 19.11 -10.92 2.61
C ARG A 18 18.58 -9.50 2.34
N ASN A 19 17.36 -9.23 2.79
CA ASN A 19 16.79 -7.89 2.79
C ASN A 19 17.11 -7.20 4.12
N GLU A 20 18.02 -6.23 4.11
CA GLU A 20 18.41 -5.48 5.32
C GLU A 20 17.23 -4.71 5.94
N TYR A 21 16.23 -4.35 5.14
CA TYR A 21 15.05 -3.59 5.54
C TYR A 21 13.78 -4.44 5.71
N ALA A 22 13.94 -5.76 5.90
CA ALA A 22 12.80 -6.65 6.05
C ALA A 22 11.95 -6.30 7.29
N TRP A 23 10.63 -6.37 7.15
CA TRP A 23 9.71 -6.02 8.23
C TRP A 23 9.76 -7.02 9.39
N ASN A 24 10.27 -8.24 9.15
CA ASN A 24 10.54 -9.20 10.22
C ASN A 24 11.72 -8.80 11.15
N ASN A 25 12.38 -7.66 10.90
CA ASN A 25 13.30 -7.05 11.85
C ASN A 25 12.58 -6.42 13.05
N VAL A 26 11.28 -6.13 12.94
CA VAL A 26 10.48 -5.45 13.98
C VAL A 26 9.16 -6.16 14.33
N ALA A 27 8.80 -7.23 13.62
CA ALA A 27 7.60 -8.03 13.84
C ALA A 27 7.81 -9.50 13.51
N ASN A 28 6.88 -10.37 13.93
CA ASN A 28 6.71 -11.68 13.29
C ASN A 28 5.73 -11.48 12.13
N VAL A 29 6.14 -11.80 10.91
CA VAL A 29 5.36 -11.52 9.68
C VAL A 29 4.81 -12.82 9.12
N LEU A 30 3.48 -12.91 9.02
CA LEU A 30 2.76 -14.01 8.38
C LEU A 30 2.31 -13.56 6.99
N PHE A 31 2.83 -14.22 5.95
CA PHE A 31 2.35 -14.05 4.58
C PHE A 31 1.24 -15.08 4.31
N LEU A 32 0.09 -14.63 3.82
CA LEU A 32 -1.06 -15.47 3.50
C LEU A 32 -1.43 -15.27 2.02
N GLU A 33 -1.37 -16.34 1.25
CA GLU A 33 -1.92 -16.37 -0.12
C GLU A 33 -3.43 -16.61 -0.03
N SER A 34 -4.23 -15.62 -0.44
CA SER A 34 -5.69 -15.60 -0.29
C SER A 34 -6.31 -14.75 -1.40
N PRO A 35 -7.51 -15.08 -1.94
CA PRO A 35 -8.35 -16.25 -1.63
C PRO A 35 -7.79 -17.59 -2.15
N ALA A 36 -8.55 -18.68 -1.98
CA ALA A 36 -8.23 -19.96 -2.60
C ALA A 36 -8.15 -19.83 -4.13
N GLY A 37 -7.09 -20.38 -4.74
CA GLY A 37 -6.72 -20.19 -6.14
C GLY A 37 -5.51 -19.28 -6.34
N VAL A 38 -5.13 -18.49 -5.33
CA VAL A 38 -3.94 -17.63 -5.34
C VAL A 38 -2.69 -18.44 -4.94
N GLY A 39 -1.65 -18.41 -5.77
CA GLY A 39 -0.34 -18.98 -5.45
C GLY A 39 -0.38 -20.49 -5.18
N PHE A 40 -0.10 -20.91 -3.94
CA PHE A 40 -0.21 -22.30 -3.48
C PHE A 40 -1.53 -22.63 -2.76
N SER A 41 -2.40 -21.64 -2.52
CA SER A 41 -3.71 -21.85 -1.87
C SER A 41 -4.73 -22.46 -2.85
N TYR A 42 -5.44 -23.51 -2.43
CA TYR A 42 -6.38 -24.25 -3.30
C TYR A 42 -7.62 -24.73 -2.53
N SER A 43 -8.71 -24.99 -3.27
CA SER A 43 -9.83 -25.83 -2.81
C SER A 43 -9.85 -27.16 -3.58
N ASN A 44 -10.37 -28.21 -2.94
CA ASN A 44 -10.70 -29.47 -3.59
C ASN A 44 -12.05 -29.43 -4.31
N THR A 45 -12.82 -28.36 -4.15
CA THR A 45 -14.16 -28.18 -4.73
C THR A 45 -14.10 -27.09 -5.80
N SER A 46 -14.33 -27.44 -7.07
CA SER A 46 -14.24 -26.50 -8.19
C SER A 46 -15.19 -25.30 -8.06
N SER A 47 -16.44 -25.54 -7.60
CA SER A 47 -17.44 -24.48 -7.42
C SER A 47 -17.09 -23.45 -6.34
N ASP A 48 -15.98 -23.62 -5.62
CA ASP A 48 -15.54 -22.61 -4.65
C ASP A 48 -14.85 -21.44 -5.35
N TYR A 49 -14.22 -21.64 -6.50
CA TYR A 49 -13.57 -20.54 -7.22
C TYR A 49 -14.62 -19.52 -7.71
N ASP A 50 -15.78 -20.01 -8.17
CA ASP A 50 -16.94 -19.21 -8.60
C ASP A 50 -17.63 -18.42 -7.46
N LYS A 51 -17.33 -18.76 -6.20
CA LYS A 51 -17.90 -18.12 -4.99
C LYS A 51 -16.91 -17.16 -4.32
N SER A 52 -15.81 -16.83 -4.99
CA SER A 52 -14.82 -15.88 -4.48
C SER A 52 -15.42 -14.47 -4.45
N GLY A 53 -15.01 -13.68 -3.46
CA GLY A 53 -15.50 -12.32 -3.23
C GLY A 53 -15.22 -11.89 -1.80
N ASP A 54 -15.10 -10.59 -1.55
CA ASP A 54 -14.45 -10.05 -0.35
C ASP A 54 -14.99 -10.62 0.97
N GLN A 55 -16.32 -10.67 1.15
CA GLN A 55 -16.95 -11.21 2.35
C GLN A 55 -16.55 -12.66 2.63
N ARG A 56 -16.40 -13.48 1.57
CA ARG A 56 -15.92 -14.85 1.72
C ARG A 56 -14.42 -14.86 1.99
N THR A 57 -13.63 -14.07 1.28
CA THR A 57 -12.18 -13.93 1.50
C THR A 57 -11.88 -13.55 2.96
N ALA A 58 -12.64 -12.63 3.55
CA ALA A 58 -12.54 -12.25 4.96
C ALA A 58 -12.89 -13.40 5.92
N ASN A 59 -13.97 -14.15 5.65
CA ASN A 59 -14.38 -15.29 6.47
C ASN A 59 -13.38 -16.46 6.40
N ASP A 60 -12.95 -16.84 5.20
CA ASP A 60 -11.97 -17.91 4.99
C ASP A 60 -10.60 -17.53 5.60
N SER A 61 -10.21 -16.26 5.50
CA SER A 61 -8.97 -15.75 6.13
C SER A 61 -9.07 -15.71 7.67
N TYR A 62 -10.25 -15.40 8.24
CA TYR A 62 -10.50 -15.53 9.68
C TYR A 62 -10.41 -17.00 10.14
N ILE A 63 -11.04 -17.93 9.42
CA ILE A 63 -10.96 -19.37 9.72
C ILE A 63 -9.51 -19.88 9.62
N PHE A 64 -8.74 -19.41 8.64
CA PHE A 64 -7.30 -19.67 8.56
C PHE A 64 -6.57 -19.17 9.82
N LEU A 65 -6.78 -17.91 10.23
CA LEU A 65 -6.12 -17.35 11.43
C LEU A 65 -6.46 -18.12 12.71
N VAL A 66 -7.71 -18.54 12.88
CA VAL A 66 -8.14 -19.36 14.02
C VAL A 66 -7.40 -20.70 14.05
N ASN A 67 -7.37 -21.42 12.93
CA ASN A 67 -6.68 -22.71 12.83
C ASN A 67 -5.15 -22.56 12.94
N TRP A 68 -4.58 -21.46 12.43
CA TRP A 68 -3.16 -21.14 12.56
C TRP A 68 -2.79 -20.87 14.03
N LEU A 69 -3.61 -20.10 14.77
CA LEU A 69 -3.40 -19.84 16.19
C LEU A 69 -3.59 -21.10 17.06
N GLU A 70 -4.47 -22.03 16.70
CA GLU A 70 -4.51 -23.34 17.35
C GLU A 70 -3.25 -24.18 17.09
N ARG A 71 -2.67 -24.10 15.89
CA ARG A 71 -1.44 -24.82 15.53
C ARG A 71 -0.17 -24.21 16.14
N PHE A 72 -0.13 -22.90 16.34
CA PHE A 72 1.00 -22.14 16.88
C PHE A 72 0.57 -21.34 18.13
N PRO A 73 0.28 -22.03 19.25
CA PRO A 73 -0.32 -21.42 20.44
C PRO A 73 0.55 -20.35 21.11
N GLU A 74 1.87 -20.33 20.86
CA GLU A 74 2.83 -19.34 21.35
C GLU A 74 2.63 -17.92 20.79
N TYR A 75 1.73 -17.76 19.81
CA TYR A 75 1.28 -16.48 19.28
C TYR A 75 -0.10 -16.03 19.80
N LYS A 76 -0.87 -16.89 20.49
CA LYS A 76 -2.18 -16.51 21.07
C LYS A 76 -2.01 -15.32 22.04
N GLY A 77 -2.91 -14.36 21.95
CA GLY A 77 -2.92 -13.14 22.79
C GLY A 77 -1.86 -12.07 22.44
N ARG A 78 -0.88 -12.35 21.56
CA ARG A 78 0.05 -11.32 21.08
C ARG A 78 -0.67 -10.24 20.29
N ALA A 79 -0.13 -9.02 20.33
CA ALA A 79 -0.58 -7.91 19.49
C ALA A 79 -0.59 -8.34 18.01
N PHE A 80 -1.75 -8.29 17.38
CA PHE A 80 -1.98 -8.70 16.01
C PHE A 80 -2.28 -7.48 15.14
N TYR A 81 -1.68 -7.42 13.95
CA TYR A 81 -1.85 -6.33 13.00
C TYR A 81 -2.10 -6.93 11.62
N ILE A 82 -2.96 -6.29 10.83
CA ILE A 82 -3.19 -6.69 9.43
C ILE A 82 -2.45 -5.70 8.54
N SER A 83 -1.72 -6.22 7.57
CA SER A 83 -1.03 -5.42 6.55
C SER A 83 -1.40 -5.93 5.17
N GLY A 84 -1.46 -5.02 4.19
CA GLY A 84 -1.66 -5.37 2.78
C GLY A 84 -1.35 -4.20 1.86
N GLU A 85 -1.51 -4.43 0.56
CA GLU A 85 -1.33 -3.43 -0.49
C GLU A 85 -2.46 -3.53 -1.54
N SER A 86 -2.70 -2.47 -2.32
CA SER A 86 -3.59 -2.52 -3.49
C SER A 86 -5.04 -2.82 -3.08
N TYR A 87 -5.67 -3.82 -3.71
CA TYR A 87 -6.99 -4.35 -3.34
C TYR A 87 -7.09 -4.87 -1.89
N ALA A 88 -5.97 -5.06 -1.17
CA ALA A 88 -6.04 -5.29 0.27
C ALA A 88 -6.56 -4.09 1.08
N GLY A 89 -6.74 -2.92 0.44
CA GLY A 89 -7.59 -1.85 0.93
C GLY A 89 -9.04 -2.29 1.20
N HIS A 90 -9.56 -3.28 0.48
CA HIS A 90 -10.83 -3.97 0.78
C HIS A 90 -10.63 -5.11 1.79
N TYR A 91 -9.63 -5.98 1.58
CA TYR A 91 -9.45 -7.18 2.40
C TYR A 91 -9.08 -6.90 3.86
N ALA A 92 -8.22 -5.91 4.13
CA ALA A 92 -7.73 -5.66 5.49
C ALA A 92 -8.80 -5.06 6.43
N PRO A 93 -9.60 -4.06 6.03
CA PRO A 93 -10.75 -3.60 6.83
C PRO A 93 -11.82 -4.68 7.03
N GLN A 94 -12.15 -5.46 5.99
CA GLN A 94 -13.15 -6.52 6.11
C GLN A 94 -12.68 -7.65 7.04
N LEU A 95 -11.43 -8.08 6.94
CA LEU A 95 -10.86 -9.06 7.89
C LEU A 95 -10.80 -8.49 9.33
N ALA A 96 -10.46 -7.20 9.49
CA ALA A 96 -10.50 -6.54 10.80
C ALA A 96 -11.93 -6.55 11.39
N ALA A 97 -12.95 -6.22 10.59
CA ALA A 97 -14.35 -6.27 10.99
C ALA A 97 -14.78 -7.68 11.38
N THR A 98 -14.48 -8.69 10.55
CA THR A 98 -14.78 -10.11 10.84
C THR A 98 -14.14 -10.58 12.15
N ILE A 99 -12.88 -10.23 12.41
CA ILE A 99 -12.20 -10.54 13.68
C ILE A 99 -12.92 -9.90 14.88
N LEU A 100 -13.33 -8.64 14.76
CA LEU A 100 -13.98 -7.91 15.85
C LEU A 100 -15.37 -8.45 16.18
N THR A 101 -16.18 -8.77 15.17
CA THR A 101 -17.48 -9.42 15.34
C THR A 101 -17.32 -10.75 16.09
N HIS A 102 -16.42 -11.62 15.62
CA HIS A 102 -16.19 -12.91 16.29
C HIS A 102 -15.60 -12.77 17.70
N ASN A 103 -14.73 -11.79 17.96
CA ASN A 103 -14.22 -11.49 19.30
C ASN A 103 -15.34 -11.07 20.28
N MET A 104 -16.43 -10.46 19.79
CA MET A 104 -17.60 -10.10 20.61
C MET A 104 -18.53 -11.29 20.84
N GLU A 105 -18.79 -12.08 19.79
CA GLU A 105 -19.73 -13.22 19.83
C GLU A 105 -19.14 -14.46 20.53
N SER A 106 -17.84 -14.72 20.40
CA SER A 106 -17.18 -15.94 20.88
C SER A 106 -15.87 -15.66 21.59
N LYS A 107 -15.87 -15.82 22.92
CA LYS A 107 -14.66 -15.72 23.75
C LYS A 107 -13.73 -16.93 23.64
N ARG A 108 -14.02 -17.91 22.77
CA ARG A 108 -13.22 -19.16 22.65
C ARG A 108 -11.83 -18.89 22.08
N MET A 109 -11.72 -17.96 21.13
CA MET A 109 -10.45 -17.45 20.66
C MET A 109 -10.57 -15.95 20.44
N ILE A 110 -9.83 -15.17 21.22
CA ILE A 110 -9.77 -13.71 21.07
C ILE A 110 -8.48 -13.36 20.34
N ILE A 111 -8.60 -12.79 19.14
CA ILE A 111 -7.47 -12.25 18.38
C ILE A 111 -7.25 -10.81 18.84
N ASN A 112 -6.07 -10.52 19.40
CA ASN A 112 -5.73 -9.22 19.99
C ASN A 112 -5.34 -8.19 18.91
N LEU A 113 -6.31 -7.84 18.05
CA LEU A 113 -6.15 -6.90 16.94
C LEU A 113 -5.84 -5.47 17.45
N GLN A 114 -4.73 -4.91 16.99
CA GLN A 114 -4.22 -3.59 17.41
C GLN A 114 -4.32 -2.53 16.31
N GLY A 115 -4.29 -2.92 15.03
CA GLY A 115 -4.50 -1.99 13.92
C GLY A 115 -4.38 -2.62 12.54
N ILE A 116 -4.65 -1.81 11.52
CA ILE A 116 -4.43 -2.13 10.10
C ILE A 116 -3.47 -1.12 9.47
N LEU A 117 -2.67 -1.58 8.51
CA LEU A 117 -1.76 -0.76 7.70
C LEU A 117 -1.89 -1.19 6.22
N VAL A 118 -2.45 -0.34 5.38
CA VAL A 118 -2.62 -0.63 3.94
C VAL A 118 -1.77 0.32 3.10
N GLY A 119 -0.91 -0.24 2.25
CA GLY A 119 -0.11 0.48 1.26
C GLY A 119 -0.89 0.67 -0.03
N ASN A 120 -0.73 1.84 -0.68
CA ASN A 120 -1.40 2.21 -1.94
C ASN A 120 -2.79 1.55 -2.13
N PRO A 121 -3.75 1.82 -1.23
CA PRO A 121 -4.98 1.04 -1.17
C PRO A 121 -6.02 1.51 -2.20
N CYS A 122 -6.66 0.56 -2.87
CA CYS A 122 -7.99 0.83 -3.42
C CYS A 122 -8.98 0.77 -2.25
N LEU A 123 -9.64 1.90 -1.95
CA LEU A 123 -10.62 2.02 -0.84
C LEU A 123 -12.05 2.29 -1.35
N ASP A 124 -12.17 2.98 -2.48
CA ASP A 124 -13.42 3.26 -3.19
C ASP A 124 -13.07 3.35 -4.67
N GLU A 125 -13.71 2.55 -5.52
CA GLU A 125 -13.38 2.42 -6.94
C GLU A 125 -13.47 3.75 -7.72
N PHE A 126 -14.43 4.62 -7.36
CA PHE A 126 -14.70 5.87 -8.05
C PHE A 126 -13.76 6.99 -7.59
N LYS A 127 -13.48 7.09 -6.28
CA LYS A 127 -12.45 7.99 -5.75
C LYS A 127 -11.08 7.58 -6.26
N ASN A 128 -10.87 6.29 -6.46
CA ASN A 128 -9.66 5.73 -7.03
C ASN A 128 -9.48 6.15 -8.50
N LEU A 129 -10.50 5.94 -9.34
CA LEU A 129 -10.53 6.43 -10.72
C LEU A 129 -10.36 7.96 -10.81
N LYS A 130 -11.03 8.73 -9.95
CA LYS A 130 -10.84 10.19 -9.89
C LYS A 130 -9.39 10.55 -9.54
N GLY A 131 -8.84 9.88 -8.54
CA GLY A 131 -7.47 10.06 -8.08
C GLY A 131 -6.45 9.79 -9.18
N GLN A 132 -6.64 8.72 -9.96
CA GLN A 132 -5.82 8.36 -11.12
C GLN A 132 -5.78 9.50 -12.15
N ILE A 133 -6.93 10.02 -12.58
CA ILE A 133 -7.00 11.09 -13.57
C ILE A 133 -6.33 12.38 -13.06
N ASP A 134 -6.61 12.80 -11.83
CA ASP A 134 -5.97 13.99 -11.24
C ASP A 134 -4.44 13.81 -11.07
N TYR A 135 -3.99 12.60 -10.77
CA TYR A 135 -2.57 12.26 -10.65
C TYR A 135 -1.87 12.37 -12.01
N LEU A 136 -2.38 11.66 -13.01
CA LEU A 136 -1.86 11.67 -14.38
C LEU A 136 -1.84 13.08 -15.00
N TRP A 137 -2.87 13.90 -14.76
CA TRP A 137 -2.89 15.31 -15.16
C TRP A 137 -1.81 16.13 -14.44
N SER A 138 -1.77 16.09 -13.10
CA SER A 138 -0.79 16.87 -12.33
C SER A 138 0.67 16.44 -12.55
N HIS A 139 0.87 15.30 -13.21
CA HIS A 139 2.19 14.75 -13.58
C HIS A 139 2.50 14.91 -15.08
N GLY A 140 1.64 15.60 -15.85
CA GLY A 140 1.88 15.96 -17.25
C GLY A 140 1.61 14.85 -18.26
N VAL A 141 0.91 13.78 -17.87
CA VAL A 141 0.51 12.68 -18.76
C VAL A 141 -0.82 13.00 -19.46
N ILE A 142 -1.75 13.66 -18.77
CA ILE A 142 -3.05 14.11 -19.30
C ILE A 142 -3.01 15.62 -19.58
N SER A 143 -3.51 16.06 -20.74
CA SER A 143 -3.64 17.48 -21.09
C SER A 143 -4.88 18.13 -20.45
N ASP A 144 -4.91 19.46 -20.40
CA ASP A 144 -6.04 20.22 -19.85
C ASP A 144 -7.35 19.96 -20.62
N GLU A 145 -7.28 19.79 -21.94
CA GLU A 145 -8.44 19.47 -22.79
C GLU A 145 -9.01 18.08 -22.48
N VAL A 146 -8.14 17.09 -22.27
CA VAL A 146 -8.51 15.72 -21.92
C VAL A 146 -9.12 15.69 -20.51
N LEU A 147 -8.48 16.34 -19.52
CA LEU A 147 -9.05 16.46 -18.17
C LEU A 147 -10.41 17.15 -18.19
N ALA A 148 -10.56 18.22 -18.97
CA ALA A 148 -11.83 18.95 -19.10
C ALA A 148 -12.92 18.08 -19.75
N ASN A 149 -12.57 17.26 -20.74
CA ASN A 149 -13.51 16.33 -21.36
C ASN A 149 -13.94 15.21 -20.39
N ILE A 150 -13.00 14.61 -19.66
CA ILE A 150 -13.30 13.59 -18.65
C ILE A 150 -14.18 14.19 -17.55
N THR A 151 -13.77 15.30 -16.94
CA THR A 151 -14.50 15.96 -15.84
C THR A 151 -15.90 16.46 -16.25
N LYS A 152 -16.12 16.73 -17.54
CA LYS A 152 -17.43 17.10 -18.08
C LYS A 152 -18.40 15.92 -18.19
N ASN A 153 -17.89 14.72 -18.50
CA ASN A 153 -18.72 13.55 -18.81
C ASN A 153 -18.75 12.50 -17.69
N CYS A 154 -17.76 12.49 -16.80
CA CYS A 154 -17.63 11.58 -15.66
C CYS A 154 -17.96 12.29 -14.34
N ARG A 155 -18.85 11.70 -13.56
CA ARG A 155 -19.16 12.10 -12.18
C ARG A 155 -18.31 11.38 -11.15
N PHE A 156 -17.62 10.31 -11.55
CA PHE A 156 -16.94 9.35 -10.70
C PHE A 156 -17.96 8.71 -9.73
N SER A 157 -18.89 7.93 -10.31
CA SER A 157 -19.98 7.29 -9.58
C SER A 157 -20.57 6.10 -10.35
N PRO A 158 -21.39 5.22 -9.71
CA PRO A 158 -22.13 4.16 -10.41
C PRO A 158 -23.12 4.66 -11.49
N SER A 159 -23.35 5.98 -11.58
CA SER A 159 -24.20 6.59 -12.62
C SER A 159 -23.45 6.96 -13.90
N ASP A 160 -22.14 6.76 -13.95
CA ASP A 160 -21.35 7.00 -15.15
C ASP A 160 -21.66 5.94 -16.22
N GLY A 161 -21.80 6.41 -17.46
CA GLY A 161 -22.16 5.57 -18.60
C GLY A 161 -21.31 5.90 -19.82
N LYS A 162 -21.79 5.51 -21.01
CA LYS A 162 -21.02 5.56 -22.26
C LYS A 162 -20.28 6.88 -22.52
N ALA A 163 -20.88 8.03 -22.21
CA ALA A 163 -20.21 9.34 -22.41
C ALA A 163 -18.95 9.53 -21.55
N CYS A 164 -18.90 8.94 -20.35
CA CYS A 164 -17.71 8.91 -19.51
C CYS A 164 -16.68 7.92 -20.08
N SER A 165 -17.11 6.70 -20.44
CA SER A 165 -16.23 5.71 -21.09
C SER A 165 -15.58 6.27 -22.36
N ASP A 166 -16.37 6.86 -23.27
CA ASP A 166 -15.89 7.51 -24.50
C ASP A 166 -14.90 8.65 -24.23
N ALA A 167 -15.02 9.34 -23.07
CA ALA A 167 -14.11 10.41 -22.67
C ALA A 167 -12.79 9.88 -22.08
N MET A 168 -12.82 8.72 -21.42
CA MET A 168 -11.64 8.00 -20.92
C MET A 168 -10.90 7.31 -22.06
N ASP A 169 -11.61 6.58 -22.92
CA ASP A 169 -11.06 5.84 -24.08
C ASP A 169 -10.40 6.77 -25.13
N ALA A 170 -10.74 8.06 -25.11
CA ALA A 170 -10.12 9.08 -25.96
C ALA A 170 -8.70 9.50 -25.51
N PHE A 171 -8.26 9.07 -24.32
CA PHE A 171 -6.94 9.35 -23.77
C PHE A 171 -6.00 8.14 -23.96
N ASP A 172 -4.90 8.37 -24.66
CA ASP A 172 -3.77 7.44 -24.74
C ASP A 172 -2.69 7.85 -23.74
N SER A 173 -2.46 7.03 -22.71
CA SER A 173 -1.36 7.20 -21.75
C SER A 173 0.02 6.86 -22.35
N GLY A 174 0.06 6.36 -23.59
CA GLY A 174 1.22 5.71 -24.18
C GLY A 174 1.64 4.47 -23.40
N ASN A 175 2.85 3.99 -23.70
CA ASN A 175 3.52 2.92 -22.95
C ASN A 175 4.10 3.41 -21.62
N THR A 176 3.39 4.31 -20.92
CA THR A 176 3.74 4.75 -19.56
C THR A 176 3.43 3.61 -18.62
N ASP A 177 4.41 3.14 -17.86
CA ASP A 177 4.25 2.14 -16.80
C ASP A 177 3.29 2.66 -15.72
N PRO A 178 2.23 1.90 -15.38
CA PRO A 178 1.46 2.17 -14.20
C PRO A 178 2.25 2.43 -12.91
N TYR A 179 2.81 1.31 -12.40
CA TYR A 179 3.74 1.06 -11.26
C TYR A 179 4.57 2.29 -10.91
N ASP A 180 5.12 2.89 -11.96
CA ASP A 180 6.00 4.01 -11.92
C ASP A 180 5.89 4.82 -13.21
N ILE A 181 5.07 5.88 -13.19
CA ILE A 181 4.94 6.79 -14.35
C ILE A 181 6.23 7.57 -14.69
N TYR A 182 7.31 7.40 -13.91
CA TYR A 182 8.66 7.89 -14.19
C TYR A 182 9.65 6.75 -14.47
N GLY A 183 9.15 5.53 -14.63
CA GLY A 183 9.93 4.31 -14.66
C GLY A 183 10.77 4.13 -15.94
N PRO A 184 11.78 3.23 -15.89
CA PRO A 184 12.19 2.44 -14.73
C PRO A 184 13.15 3.23 -13.81
N VAL A 185 12.77 3.44 -12.54
CA VAL A 185 13.68 4.05 -11.55
C VAL A 185 14.83 3.12 -11.13
N PRO A 186 16.00 3.68 -10.73
CA PRO A 186 17.12 2.89 -10.23
C PRO A 186 16.73 2.00 -9.04
N GLY A 187 16.93 0.69 -9.19
CA GLY A 187 16.59 -0.33 -8.19
C GLY A 187 15.31 -1.10 -8.48
N TYR A 188 14.48 -0.63 -9.42
CA TYR A 188 13.39 -1.41 -9.99
C TYR A 188 13.93 -2.34 -11.09
N ASP A 189 13.60 -3.63 -11.01
CA ASP A 189 13.92 -4.65 -12.00
C ASP A 189 12.61 -5.30 -12.50
N PRO A 190 12.14 -4.99 -13.73
CA PRO A 190 10.89 -5.52 -14.28
C PRO A 190 10.91 -7.05 -14.41
N CYS A 191 12.09 -7.68 -14.48
CA CYS A 191 12.22 -9.13 -14.58
C CYS A 191 12.01 -9.84 -13.22
N SER A 192 11.88 -9.11 -12.11
CA SER A 192 11.74 -9.69 -10.76
C SER A 192 10.61 -10.72 -10.65
N ASN A 193 9.47 -10.48 -11.33
CA ASN A 193 8.34 -11.41 -11.35
C ASN A 193 8.67 -12.72 -12.08
N TYR A 194 9.45 -12.67 -13.17
CA TYR A 194 9.96 -13.87 -13.85
C TYR A 194 10.89 -14.68 -12.94
N TYR A 195 11.75 -14.01 -12.17
CA TYR A 195 12.64 -14.68 -11.23
C TYR A 195 11.88 -15.35 -10.08
N ILE A 196 10.86 -14.68 -9.50
CA ILE A 196 9.96 -15.32 -8.51
C ILE A 196 9.26 -16.52 -9.13
N HIS A 197 8.65 -16.37 -10.31
CA HIS A 197 7.88 -17.43 -10.94
C HIS A 197 8.74 -18.68 -11.19
N ALA A 198 9.97 -18.50 -11.71
CA ALA A 198 10.91 -19.60 -11.89
C ALA A 198 11.38 -20.22 -10.56
N TYR A 199 11.60 -19.39 -9.52
CA TYR A 199 11.99 -19.87 -8.19
C TYR A 199 10.89 -20.70 -7.50
N LEU A 200 9.65 -20.21 -7.49
CA LEU A 200 8.51 -20.88 -6.84
C LEU A 200 7.98 -22.09 -7.62
N ASN A 201 8.24 -22.17 -8.92
CA ASN A 201 7.95 -23.37 -9.71
C ASN A 201 9.07 -24.42 -9.69
N ASN A 202 10.16 -24.19 -8.94
CA ASN A 202 11.18 -25.21 -8.73
C ASN A 202 10.67 -26.30 -7.76
N PRO A 203 10.62 -27.60 -8.15
CA PRO A 203 10.10 -28.67 -7.29
C PRO A 203 10.86 -28.83 -5.96
N VAL A 204 12.14 -28.47 -5.91
CA VAL A 204 12.94 -28.48 -4.67
C VAL A 204 12.46 -27.39 -3.71
N VAL A 205 12.13 -26.20 -4.23
CA VAL A 205 11.59 -25.08 -3.46
C VAL A 205 10.17 -25.41 -2.97
N GLN A 206 9.29 -25.92 -3.83
CA GLN A 206 7.93 -26.33 -3.43
C GLN A 206 7.97 -27.40 -2.33
N LYS A 207 8.85 -28.40 -2.45
CA LYS A 207 9.06 -29.42 -1.41
C LYS A 207 9.57 -28.82 -0.10
N ALA A 208 10.49 -27.85 -0.16
CA ALA A 208 11.02 -27.16 1.03
C ALA A 208 10.00 -26.24 1.71
N LEU A 209 9.06 -25.66 0.94
CA LEU A 209 7.93 -24.89 1.45
C LEU A 209 6.78 -25.76 1.98
N HIS A 210 6.89 -27.09 1.87
CA HIS A 210 5.80 -28.05 2.12
C HIS A 210 4.53 -27.78 1.29
N ALA A 211 4.70 -27.14 0.12
CA ALA A 211 3.61 -26.89 -0.82
C ALA A 211 3.24 -28.16 -1.59
N ARG A 212 1.97 -28.27 -1.99
CA ARG A 212 1.54 -29.26 -2.99
C ARG A 212 2.19 -28.90 -4.33
N VAL A 213 2.71 -29.90 -5.05
CA VAL A 213 3.27 -29.67 -6.39
C VAL A 213 2.18 -29.13 -7.31
N THR A 214 2.39 -27.91 -7.81
CA THR A 214 1.44 -27.15 -8.64
C THR A 214 2.21 -26.14 -9.49
N THR A 215 1.55 -25.53 -10.47
CA THR A 215 2.06 -24.30 -11.08
C THR A 215 1.71 -23.13 -10.17
N TRP A 216 2.71 -22.53 -9.52
CA TRP A 216 2.52 -21.28 -8.79
C TRP A 216 2.36 -20.16 -9.81
N LEU A 217 1.24 -19.45 -9.74
CA LEU A 217 1.00 -18.24 -10.51
C LEU A 217 0.91 -17.07 -9.54
N GLY A 218 1.68 -16.02 -9.82
CA GLY A 218 1.55 -14.76 -9.10
C GLY A 218 0.24 -14.08 -9.49
N CYS A 219 -0.43 -13.47 -8.52
CA CYS A 219 -1.38 -12.41 -8.81
C CYS A 219 -0.59 -11.18 -9.27
N ASN A 220 -0.23 -11.16 -10.55
CA ASN A 220 0.22 -9.95 -11.21
C ASN A 220 -1.03 -9.06 -11.34
N GLY A 221 -1.16 -8.12 -10.42
CA GLY A 221 -1.97 -6.93 -10.65
C GLY A 221 -1.12 -5.87 -11.34
N ASP A 222 -1.80 -4.91 -11.94
CA ASP A 222 -1.23 -3.85 -12.77
C ASP A 222 -2.08 -2.55 -12.58
N LEU A 223 -1.56 -1.31 -12.49
CA LEU A 223 -0.18 -0.79 -12.27
C LEU A 223 -0.34 0.76 -11.81
N ASP A 224 0.41 1.38 -10.85
CA ASP A 224 0.17 2.65 -10.03
C ASP A 224 0.23 4.03 -10.72
N SER A 225 -0.57 4.19 -11.74
CA SER A 225 -1.57 5.26 -11.61
C SER A 225 -2.86 4.73 -10.99
N VAL A 226 -2.91 3.42 -10.68
CA VAL A 226 -4.05 2.67 -10.15
C VAL A 226 -4.39 2.98 -8.70
N CYS A 227 -3.49 3.24 -7.74
CA CYS A 227 -3.88 3.64 -6.36
C CYS A 227 -3.05 4.82 -5.81
N PRO A 228 -3.09 5.98 -6.48
CA PRO A 228 -2.18 7.09 -6.21
C PRO A 228 -2.55 7.83 -4.92
N LEU A 229 -1.65 8.69 -4.45
CA LEU A 229 -1.87 9.52 -3.26
C LEU A 229 -3.16 10.35 -3.31
N THR A 230 -3.56 10.81 -4.49
CA THR A 230 -4.79 11.56 -4.76
C THR A 230 -6.04 10.71 -4.48
N ALA A 231 -6.06 9.45 -4.90
CA ALA A 231 -7.14 8.49 -4.64
C ALA A 231 -7.35 8.30 -3.13
N THR A 232 -6.30 7.87 -2.44
CA THR A 232 -6.33 7.68 -0.98
C THR A 232 -6.72 8.96 -0.23
N ARG A 233 -6.27 10.13 -0.70
CA ARG A 233 -6.64 11.43 -0.13
C ARG A 233 -8.13 11.73 -0.26
N TYR A 234 -8.77 11.37 -1.37
CA TYR A 234 -10.22 11.52 -1.53
C TYR A 234 -11.00 10.58 -0.61
N SER A 235 -10.69 9.28 -0.60
CA SER A 235 -11.36 8.31 0.27
C SER A 235 -11.21 8.66 1.76
N VAL A 236 -10.03 9.11 2.21
CA VAL A 236 -9.83 9.58 3.59
C VAL A 236 -10.59 10.88 3.87
N GLY A 237 -10.79 11.75 2.88
CA GLY A 237 -11.56 12.98 3.00
C GLY A 237 -13.05 12.73 3.21
N ASP A 238 -13.61 11.75 2.49
CA ASP A 238 -15.02 11.34 2.59
C ASP A 238 -15.41 10.83 3.99
N LEU A 239 -14.46 10.32 4.79
CA LEU A 239 -14.68 9.89 6.18
C LEU A 239 -15.04 11.05 7.13
N GLY A 240 -14.84 12.32 6.73
CA GLY A 240 -15.23 13.50 7.52
C GLY A 240 -14.50 13.66 8.87
N LEU A 241 -13.40 12.95 9.09
CA LEU A 241 -12.69 12.93 10.37
C LEU A 241 -11.94 14.25 10.64
N ALA A 242 -12.04 14.76 11.86
CA ALA A 242 -11.29 15.96 12.26
C ALA A 242 -9.79 15.66 12.40
N VAL A 243 -8.95 16.55 11.87
CA VAL A 243 -7.48 16.47 11.93
C VAL A 243 -7.00 16.73 13.36
N THR A 244 -6.14 15.84 13.88
CA THR A 244 -5.52 15.96 15.22
C THR A 244 -4.05 16.38 15.13
N GLU A 245 -3.33 15.95 14.10
CA GLU A 245 -1.97 16.41 13.78
C GLU A 245 -1.93 16.85 12.31
N PRO A 246 -1.59 18.12 12.00
CA PRO A 246 -1.64 18.65 10.64
C PRO A 246 -0.57 18.02 9.73
N TRP A 247 -0.82 18.03 8.42
CA TRP A 247 0.12 17.55 7.40
C TRP A 247 1.52 18.14 7.59
N ARG A 248 2.46 17.29 8.03
CA ARG A 248 3.84 17.66 8.31
C ARG A 248 4.81 16.70 7.63
N PRO A 249 6.02 17.15 7.26
CA PRO A 249 7.06 16.24 6.81
C PRO A 249 7.45 15.23 7.90
N TRP A 250 8.04 14.12 7.46
CA TRP A 250 8.78 13.18 8.28
C TRP A 250 10.12 12.83 7.61
N THR A 251 11.06 12.30 8.38
CA THR A 251 12.48 12.19 8.00
C THR A 251 12.95 10.74 7.89
N ALA A 252 13.66 10.41 6.82
CA ALA A 252 14.43 9.17 6.64
C ALA A 252 15.85 9.54 6.20
N ASN A 253 16.89 8.91 6.77
CA ASN A 253 18.30 9.27 6.55
C ASN A 253 18.60 10.79 6.44
N ARG A 254 18.04 11.60 7.35
CA ARG A 254 18.11 13.09 7.37
C ARG A 254 17.43 13.82 6.19
N GLU A 255 16.89 13.12 5.20
CA GLU A 255 16.09 13.67 4.10
C GLU A 255 14.59 13.60 4.39
N VAL A 256 13.76 14.24 3.56
CA VAL A 256 12.30 14.12 3.65
C VAL A 256 11.87 12.73 3.16
N GLY A 257 11.47 11.88 4.11
CA GLY A 257 10.90 10.55 3.84
C GLY A 257 9.51 10.63 3.21
N GLY A 258 8.78 11.72 3.48
CA GLY A 258 7.45 12.02 2.97
C GLY A 258 6.73 12.95 3.94
N TYR A 259 5.41 12.86 3.99
CA TYR A 259 4.55 13.65 4.88
C TYR A 259 3.49 12.79 5.56
N VAL A 260 2.97 13.25 6.71
CA VAL A 260 2.00 12.54 7.54
C VAL A 260 0.96 13.49 8.13
N GLN A 261 -0.30 13.06 8.19
CA GLN A 261 -1.41 13.71 8.90
C GLN A 261 -2.12 12.68 9.77
N GLN A 262 -2.54 13.07 10.97
CA GLN A 262 -3.35 12.23 11.85
C GLN A 262 -4.74 12.83 12.01
N TYR A 263 -5.72 11.94 12.14
CA TYR A 263 -7.12 12.24 12.31
C TYR A 263 -7.67 11.59 13.59
N THR A 264 -8.83 12.07 14.00
CA THR A 264 -9.63 11.55 15.11
C THR A 264 -9.88 10.04 14.94
N GLY A 265 -9.92 9.30 16.05
CA GLY A 265 -9.99 7.83 16.03
C GLY A 265 -8.67 7.13 15.69
N GLY A 266 -7.56 7.86 15.55
CA GLY A 266 -6.23 7.27 15.36
C GLY A 266 -5.94 6.83 13.93
N LEU A 267 -6.70 7.31 12.94
CA LEU A 267 -6.37 7.15 11.52
C LEU A 267 -5.19 8.06 11.17
N VAL A 268 -4.22 7.51 10.44
CA VAL A 268 -3.01 8.20 9.99
C VAL A 268 -2.90 8.03 8.48
N PHE A 269 -2.78 9.13 7.76
CA PHE A 269 -2.46 9.14 6.33
C PHE A 269 -0.99 9.52 6.15
N ILE A 270 -0.22 8.66 5.49
CA ILE A 270 1.21 8.81 5.27
C ILE A 270 1.49 8.76 3.78
N SER A 271 2.36 9.66 3.33
CA SER A 271 3.00 9.61 2.02
C SER A 271 4.46 9.20 2.14
N VAL A 272 4.97 8.48 1.14
CA VAL A 272 6.35 8.01 1.06
C VAL A 272 7.00 8.51 -0.23
N ARG A 273 7.92 9.46 -0.08
CA ARG A 273 8.58 10.14 -1.19
C ARG A 273 9.54 9.18 -1.91
N GLY A 274 9.32 9.01 -3.21
CA GLY A 274 10.14 8.20 -4.13
C GLY A 274 9.65 6.77 -4.30
N ALA A 275 8.46 6.44 -3.82
CA ALA A 275 7.85 5.12 -3.97
C ALA A 275 6.74 5.15 -5.03
N GLY A 276 6.65 4.10 -5.85
CA GLY A 276 5.40 3.72 -6.53
C GLY A 276 4.57 2.80 -5.61
N HIS A 277 3.74 1.93 -6.20
CA HIS A 277 2.83 1.03 -5.47
C HIS A 277 3.49 0.23 -4.35
N GLN A 278 4.51 -0.55 -4.74
CA GLN A 278 5.23 -1.48 -3.87
C GLN A 278 6.22 -0.69 -3.01
N VAL A 279 5.70 0.06 -2.04
CA VAL A 279 6.51 0.97 -1.22
C VAL A 279 7.73 0.29 -0.57
N PRO A 280 7.66 -0.97 -0.07
CA PRO A 280 8.82 -1.69 0.45
C PRO A 280 9.79 -2.25 -0.61
N TYR A 281 9.43 -2.19 -1.90
CA TYR A 281 10.34 -2.41 -3.02
C TYR A 281 11.10 -1.13 -3.38
N PHE A 282 10.39 -0.07 -3.73
CA PHE A 282 10.99 1.19 -4.18
C PHE A 282 11.72 1.97 -3.07
N GLN A 283 11.21 1.93 -1.84
CA GLN A 283 11.72 2.74 -0.72
C GLN A 283 11.85 1.91 0.57
N PRO A 284 12.71 0.88 0.61
CA PRO A 284 12.74 -0.13 1.65
C PRO A 284 13.04 0.44 3.06
N GLU A 285 14.02 1.35 3.20
CA GLU A 285 14.32 2.03 4.48
C GLU A 285 13.11 2.83 4.99
N LYS A 286 12.49 3.61 4.11
CA LYS A 286 11.31 4.45 4.43
C LYS A 286 10.12 3.59 4.84
N ALA A 287 9.86 2.49 4.12
CA ALA A 287 8.83 1.52 4.48
C ALA A 287 9.08 0.91 5.86
N LEU A 288 10.34 0.54 6.18
CA LEU A 288 10.69 0.03 7.50
C LEU A 288 10.47 1.09 8.61
N ILE A 289 10.77 2.37 8.35
CA ILE A 289 10.50 3.47 9.30
C ILE A 289 8.99 3.62 9.54
N VAL A 290 8.16 3.54 8.50
CA VAL A 290 6.69 3.62 8.61
C VAL A 290 6.14 2.48 9.46
N VAL A 291 6.42 1.22 9.12
CA VAL A 291 5.90 0.07 9.90
C VAL A 291 6.44 0.07 11.33
N SER A 292 7.72 0.43 11.54
CA SER A 292 8.31 0.51 12.88
C SER A 292 7.63 1.56 13.75
N SER A 293 7.16 2.66 13.15
CA SER A 293 6.46 3.73 13.87
C SER A 293 5.01 3.33 14.17
N PHE A 294 4.32 2.76 13.18
CA PHE A 294 2.97 2.18 13.32
C PHE A 294 2.89 1.13 14.45
N LEU A 295 3.81 0.16 14.47
CA LEU A 295 3.85 -0.90 15.50
C LEU A 295 4.14 -0.37 16.92
N ARG A 296 4.69 0.85 17.04
CA ARG A 296 4.89 1.56 18.31
C ARG A 296 3.74 2.50 18.68
N GLY A 297 2.69 2.59 17.86
CA GLY A 297 1.61 3.56 18.04
C GLY A 297 2.06 5.02 17.88
N ALA A 298 3.11 5.27 17.10
CA ALA A 298 3.74 6.58 16.95
C ALA A 298 3.77 7.06 15.49
N LEU A 299 3.70 8.37 15.28
CA LEU A 299 3.93 8.96 13.95
C LEU A 299 5.43 8.88 13.58
N PRO A 300 5.77 8.77 12.28
CA PRO A 300 7.16 8.81 11.83
C PRO A 300 7.92 10.06 12.32
N PRO A 301 9.22 9.92 12.62
CA PRO A 301 10.04 10.98 13.22
C PRO A 301 10.21 12.16 12.26
N TYR A 302 10.38 13.37 12.79
CA TYR A 302 10.74 14.54 12.01
C TYR A 302 11.93 15.26 12.65
N VAL A 303 13.05 15.29 11.93
CA VAL A 303 14.23 16.05 12.31
C VAL A 303 14.30 17.29 11.42
N LYS A 304 14.03 18.46 12.00
CA LYS A 304 14.29 19.74 11.32
C LYS A 304 15.78 19.83 11.04
N GLN A 305 16.18 19.83 9.76
CA GLN A 305 17.51 20.27 9.39
C GLN A 305 17.66 21.73 9.82
N HIS A 306 18.61 22.01 10.71
CA HIS A 306 19.03 23.37 10.96
C HIS A 306 19.90 23.78 9.77
N VAL A 307 19.32 24.52 8.83
CA VAL A 307 20.06 25.15 7.73
C VAL A 307 20.50 26.52 8.22
N PRO A 308 21.76 26.69 8.69
CA PRO A 308 22.24 28.01 9.09
C PRO A 308 22.27 28.92 7.86
N GLY A 309 21.53 30.03 7.92
CA GLY A 309 21.68 31.12 6.96
C GLY A 309 20.77 31.12 5.73
N PHE A 310 19.50 30.68 5.82
CA PHE A 310 18.49 31.16 4.86
C PHE A 310 18.14 32.63 5.16
N LEU A 311 19.10 33.52 4.88
CA LEU A 311 18.89 34.96 4.84
C LEU A 311 17.76 35.25 3.85
N ARG A 312 16.74 35.97 4.31
CA ARG A 312 15.74 36.57 3.41
C ARG A 312 16.46 37.57 2.51
N PHE A 313 16.82 37.15 1.30
CA PHE A 313 17.27 38.04 0.24
C PHE A 313 16.08 38.90 -0.23
N THR A 314 15.83 39.97 0.51
CA THR A 314 14.98 41.09 0.10
C THR A 314 15.88 42.14 -0.55
N GLY A 315 16.29 41.86 -1.78
CA GLY A 315 17.14 42.75 -2.56
C GLY A 315 17.45 42.15 -3.92
N PHE A 316 17.10 42.86 -4.98
CA PHE A 316 17.62 42.59 -6.32
C PHE A 316 19.13 42.85 -6.30
N ILE A 317 19.93 41.79 -6.36
CA ILE A 317 21.35 41.83 -6.69
C ILE A 317 21.54 40.85 -7.83
N GLU A 318 22.17 41.29 -8.91
CA GLU A 318 22.55 40.43 -10.02
C GLU A 318 23.57 39.40 -9.54
N SER A 319 23.13 38.15 -9.40
CA SER A 319 24.01 37.03 -9.06
C SER A 319 25.02 36.82 -10.19
N PRO A 320 26.34 36.76 -9.92
CA PRO A 320 27.28 36.26 -10.91
C PRO A 320 26.92 34.81 -11.28
N PRO A 321 27.28 34.33 -12.48
CA PRO A 321 26.81 33.04 -12.97
C PRO A 321 27.25 31.91 -12.03
N CYS A 322 26.27 31.23 -11.43
CA CYS A 322 26.52 29.98 -10.73
C CYS A 322 27.17 29.00 -11.70
N SER A 323 28.45 28.68 -11.46
CA SER A 323 29.15 27.55 -12.06
C SER A 323 28.42 26.26 -11.67
N MET A 324 27.41 25.87 -12.44
CA MET A 324 26.64 24.64 -12.25
C MET A 324 27.48 23.42 -12.64
N ARG A 325 28.49 23.11 -11.82
CA ARG A 325 29.12 21.78 -11.80
C ARG A 325 28.16 20.82 -11.12
N GLY A 326 27.32 20.18 -11.94
CA GLY A 326 26.27 19.28 -11.48
C GLY A 326 25.04 20.05 -11.00
N THR A 327 24.19 20.48 -11.94
CA THR A 327 22.76 20.57 -11.65
C THR A 327 22.31 19.26 -11.00
N PRO A 328 21.75 19.25 -9.78
CA PRO A 328 20.84 18.16 -9.44
C PRO A 328 19.70 18.30 -10.45
N ALA A 329 19.56 17.31 -11.35
CA ALA A 329 18.43 17.29 -12.27
C ALA A 329 17.15 17.47 -11.45
N THR A 330 16.19 18.23 -11.99
CA THR A 330 14.87 18.40 -11.37
C THR A 330 14.17 17.04 -11.35
N ARG A 331 14.48 16.24 -10.33
CA ARG A 331 13.86 14.94 -10.10
C ARG A 331 12.46 15.23 -9.60
N VAL A 332 11.50 15.12 -10.51
CA VAL A 332 10.11 14.89 -10.12
C VAL A 332 10.08 13.53 -9.40
N VAL A 333 9.27 13.41 -8.34
CA VAL A 333 9.37 12.28 -7.41
C VAL A 333 8.00 11.70 -7.13
N MET A 334 7.82 10.41 -7.39
CA MET A 334 6.62 9.65 -7.03
C MET A 334 6.29 9.72 -5.54
N VAL A 335 5.03 9.43 -5.23
CA VAL A 335 4.55 9.44 -3.85
C VAL A 335 3.53 8.31 -3.59
N GLY A 336 4.03 7.12 -3.29
CA GLY A 336 3.25 6.04 -2.69
C GLY A 336 2.69 6.43 -1.31
N THR A 337 1.71 5.68 -0.82
CA THR A 337 0.98 6.00 0.42
C THR A 337 0.78 4.81 1.34
N PHE A 338 0.58 5.12 2.62
CA PHE A 338 0.04 4.19 3.60
C PHE A 338 -1.13 4.85 4.35
N VAL A 339 -2.19 4.09 4.58
CA VAL A 339 -3.22 4.39 5.58
C VAL A 339 -3.04 3.44 6.75
N ALA A 340 -2.93 3.98 7.95
CA ALA A 340 -2.87 3.23 9.20
C ALA A 340 -4.05 3.60 10.09
N ALA A 341 -4.62 2.63 10.81
CA ALA A 341 -5.59 2.88 11.87
C ALA A 341 -5.27 2.01 13.09
N SER A 342 -5.26 2.61 14.30
CA SER A 342 -4.96 1.90 15.54
C SER A 342 -6.15 1.90 16.51
N TRP A 343 -6.44 0.73 17.09
CA TRP A 343 -7.63 0.52 17.95
C TRP A 343 -7.52 1.15 19.34
N LEU A 344 -6.32 1.63 19.73
CA LEU A 344 -6.10 2.30 21.02
C LEU A 344 -6.93 3.59 21.17
N GLY A 345 -7.34 4.23 20.07
CA GLY A 345 -8.21 5.42 20.10
C GLY A 345 -9.71 5.15 20.25
N TRP A 346 -10.18 3.90 20.09
CA TRP A 346 -11.62 3.59 19.96
C TRP A 346 -12.30 3.07 21.24
N ARG A 347 -11.58 3.01 22.37
CA ARG A 347 -12.15 2.55 23.64
C ARG A 347 -13.08 3.58 24.33
N SER A 348 -13.21 4.79 23.78
CA SER A 348 -14.06 5.87 24.31
C SER A 348 -15.25 6.20 23.40
N GLY A 349 -16.28 5.34 23.42
CA GLY A 349 -17.62 5.65 22.91
C GLY A 349 -17.86 5.32 21.43
N ASN A 350 -18.98 4.62 21.20
CA ASN A 350 -19.60 4.29 19.90
C ASN A 350 -18.82 3.32 18.99
N GLY A 351 -19.36 2.11 18.83
CA GLY A 351 -18.86 1.12 17.89
C GLY A 351 -19.35 1.33 16.44
N LEU A 352 -18.96 0.38 15.57
CA LEU A 352 -19.50 0.13 14.22
C LEU A 352 -19.18 1.11 13.07
N ALA A 353 -18.35 2.14 13.25
CA ALA A 353 -17.99 3.02 12.11
C ALA A 353 -16.91 2.48 11.15
N MET A 354 -16.21 1.36 11.45
CA MET A 354 -15.37 0.68 10.44
C MET A 354 -16.16 -0.11 9.38
N ALA A 355 -17.48 -0.26 9.54
CA ALA A 355 -18.35 -0.82 8.51
C ALA A 355 -18.58 0.13 7.32
N ASN A 356 -18.06 1.37 7.37
CA ASN A 356 -18.15 2.39 6.32
C ASN A 356 -16.78 2.70 5.69
N ILE A 357 -15.81 1.78 5.76
CA ILE A 357 -14.48 1.90 5.11
C ILE A 357 -14.39 1.00 3.85
N VAL A 358 -15.45 0.24 3.55
CA VAL A 358 -15.72 -0.47 2.28
C VAL A 358 -17.21 -0.35 1.99
#